data_AF-A0A0N4WX83-F1
#
_entry.id   AF-A0A0N4WX83-F1
#
_cell.length_a   1.000
_cell.length_b   1.000
_cell.length_c   1.000
_cell.angle_alpha   90.00
_cell.angle_beta   90.00
_cell.angle_gamma   90.00
#
_symmetry.space_group_name_H-M   'P 1'
#
loop_
_entity.id
_entity.type
_entity.pdbx_description
1 polymer ?
#
loop_
_entity_poly.entity_id
_entity_poly.type
_entity_poly.pdbx_seq_one_letter_code
_entity_poly.pdbx_strand_id
1 'polypeptide(L)'
;MVNCAVCGKIIYAAKAKRTTGSLPQNAILFMSLALAGHMDMELARKLLDPATKKREYVCQRHVVQAAQFLLAEMAMLGSRIRHFDDPSASGRTAYVAFVDIPQSIVHNLNYASEVDVEESQCGEGEHDAGEEARDFKVSEEEHTESPEEDSGEVNATYM
;
A
#
# COMPACT_ATOMS: atom_id res chain seq x y z
N MET A 1 17.97 15.83 -4.15
CA MET A 1 17.50 14.75 -5.05
C MET A 1 16.49 13.89 -4.30
N VAL A 2 15.53 13.27 -4.98
CA VAL A 2 14.51 12.41 -4.36
C VAL A 2 14.30 11.15 -5.20
N ASN A 3 13.85 10.06 -4.58
CA ASN A 3 13.56 8.81 -5.30
C ASN A 3 12.08 8.76 -5.71
N CYS A 4 11.81 8.31 -6.93
CA CYS A 4 10.45 7.99 -7.32
C CYS A 4 9.99 6.69 -6.62
N ALA A 5 8.90 6.73 -5.87
CA ALA A 5 8.35 5.56 -5.17
C ALA A 5 7.86 4.44 -6.12
N VAL A 6 7.67 4.76 -7.40
CA VAL A 6 7.15 3.82 -8.41
C VAL A 6 8.28 3.10 -9.15
N CYS A 7 9.30 3.81 -9.65
CA CYS A 7 10.40 3.19 -10.42
C CYS A 7 11.77 3.22 -9.73
N GLY A 8 11.86 3.73 -8.51
CA GLY A 8 13.11 3.86 -7.76
C GLY A 8 14.11 4.90 -8.32
N LYS A 9 13.88 5.47 -9.50
CA LYS A 9 14.81 6.40 -10.14
C LYS A 9 14.99 7.67 -9.31
N ILE A 10 16.24 8.11 -9.19
CA ILE A 10 16.60 9.38 -8.57
C ILE A 10 16.23 10.52 -9.53
N ILE A 11 15.46 11.49 -9.03
CA ILE A 11 14.98 12.64 -9.79
C ILE A 11 15.25 13.94 -9.02
N TYR A 12 15.35 15.04 -9.75
CA TYR A 12 15.36 16.37 -9.16
C TYR A 12 14.01 16.65 -8.50
N ALA A 13 14.03 17.15 -7.26
CA ALA A 13 12.80 17.44 -6.51
C ALA A 13 11.85 18.39 -7.27
N ALA A 14 12.40 19.34 -8.04
CA ALA A 14 11.62 20.26 -8.87
C ALA A 14 10.84 19.56 -10.01
N LYS A 15 11.28 18.37 -10.46
CA LYS A 15 10.61 17.55 -11.48
C LYS A 15 9.81 16.40 -10.89
N ALA A 16 9.80 16.28 -9.56
CA ALA A 16 9.02 15.29 -8.84
C ALA A 16 7.67 15.90 -8.42
N LYS A 17 6.62 15.09 -8.46
CA LYS A 17 5.34 15.41 -7.83
C LYS A 17 5.30 14.69 -6.49
N ARG A 18 4.97 15.44 -5.45
CA ARG A 18 4.78 14.87 -4.11
C ARG A 18 3.33 14.42 -3.98
N THR A 19 3.11 13.24 -3.43
CA THR A 19 1.75 12.76 -3.13
C THR A 19 1.08 13.69 -2.12
N THR A 20 -0.24 13.77 -2.18
CA THR A 20 -1.00 14.67 -1.31
C THR A 20 -1.25 14.00 0.04
N GLY A 21 -1.79 14.75 1.00
CA GLY A 21 -2.29 14.14 2.24
C GLY A 21 -3.63 13.41 2.08
N SER A 22 -4.22 13.43 0.88
CA SER A 22 -5.53 12.82 0.61
C SER A 22 -5.32 11.38 0.17
N LEU A 23 -5.72 10.43 1.02
CA LEU A 23 -5.69 9.00 0.69
C LEU A 23 -6.45 8.69 -0.61
N PRO A 24 -7.66 9.23 -0.87
CA PRO A 24 -8.36 8.98 -2.14
C PRO A 24 -7.58 9.40 -3.39
N GLN A 25 -6.93 10.56 -3.36
CA GLN A 25 -6.14 11.04 -4.51
C GLN A 25 -4.93 10.15 -4.76
N ASN A 26 -4.26 9.73 -3.69
CA ASN A 26 -3.12 8.82 -3.78
C ASN A 26 -3.57 7.42 -4.25
N ALA A 27 -4.73 6.95 -3.80
CA ALA A 27 -5.30 5.67 -4.20
C ALA A 27 -5.60 5.66 -5.69
N ILE A 28 -6.26 6.69 -6.21
CA ILE A 28 -6.51 6.85 -7.65
C ILE A 28 -5.18 6.83 -8.42
N LEU A 29 -4.16 7.56 -7.95
CA LEU A 29 -2.86 7.60 -8.62
C LEU A 29 -2.18 6.21 -8.68
N PHE A 30 -2.02 5.54 -7.55
CA PHE A 30 -1.29 4.27 -7.50
C PHE A 30 -2.08 3.12 -8.12
N MET A 31 -3.40 3.09 -7.95
CA MET A 31 -4.24 2.08 -8.60
C MET A 31 -4.26 2.24 -10.12
N SER A 32 -4.34 3.48 -10.62
CA SER A 32 -4.26 3.73 -12.08
C SER A 32 -2.93 3.24 -12.65
N LEU A 33 -1.83 3.42 -11.91
CA LEU A 33 -0.51 2.95 -12.33
C LEU A 33 -0.39 1.43 -12.29
N ALA A 34 -0.97 0.79 -11.29
CA ALA A 34 -0.93 -0.66 -11.16
C ALA A 34 -1.77 -1.33 -12.25
N LEU A 35 -2.99 -0.83 -12.50
CA LEU A 35 -3.86 -1.31 -13.57
C LEU A 35 -3.29 -1.07 -14.97
N ALA A 36 -2.55 0.04 -15.16
CA ALA A 36 -1.81 0.29 -16.40
C ALA A 36 -0.53 -0.56 -16.55
N GLY A 37 -0.20 -1.42 -15.58
CA GLY A 37 0.99 -2.28 -15.61
C GLY A 37 2.31 -1.53 -15.42
N HIS A 38 2.28 -0.33 -14.82
CA HIS A 38 3.47 0.48 -14.55
C HIS A 38 4.04 0.30 -13.14
N MET A 39 3.30 -0.40 -12.28
CA MET A 39 3.76 -0.85 -10.98
C MET A 39 3.01 -2.11 -10.56
N ASP A 40 3.52 -2.77 -9.55
CA ASP A 40 2.84 -3.91 -8.96
C ASP A 40 1.74 -3.47 -7.97
N MET A 41 0.70 -4.29 -7.86
CA MET A 41 -0.42 -4.09 -6.94
C MET A 41 0.03 -4.18 -5.48
N GLU A 42 0.99 -5.04 -5.16
CA GLU A 42 1.54 -5.13 -3.79
C GLU A 42 2.25 -3.83 -3.39
N LEU A 43 3.07 -3.29 -4.30
CA LEU A 43 3.71 -2.00 -4.09
C LEU A 43 2.67 -0.86 -3.96
N ALA A 44 1.59 -0.89 -4.75
CA ALA A 44 0.52 0.10 -4.66
C ALA A 44 -0.16 0.08 -3.28
N ARG A 45 -0.48 -1.12 -2.75
CA ARG A 45 -1.04 -1.27 -1.39
C ARG A 45 -0.09 -0.75 -0.33
N LYS A 46 1.19 -1.12 -0.41
CA LYS A 46 2.22 -0.65 0.54
C LYS A 46 2.35 0.88 0.58
N LEU A 47 2.21 1.53 -0.57
CA LEU A 47 2.26 3.00 -0.68
C LEU A 47 0.97 3.69 -0.20
N LEU A 48 -0.12 2.94 -0.07
CA LEU A 48 -1.41 3.42 0.46
C LEU A 48 -1.63 3.10 1.92
N ASP A 49 -0.84 2.17 2.47
CA ASP A 49 -0.91 1.74 3.86
C ASP A 49 -0.90 2.97 4.80
N PRO A 50 -1.92 3.12 5.67
CA PRO A 50 -1.98 4.19 6.67
C PRO A 50 -0.78 4.24 7.62
N ALA A 51 -0.09 3.11 7.84
CA ALA A 51 1.18 3.06 8.57
C ALA A 51 2.26 3.89 7.84
N THR A 52 2.18 3.93 6.51
CA THR A 52 3.01 4.72 5.61
C THR A 52 2.45 6.14 5.47
N LYS A 53 2.32 6.91 6.57
CA LYS A 53 1.91 8.35 6.53
C LYS A 53 2.87 9.27 5.74
N LYS A 54 3.88 8.68 5.09
CA LYS A 54 4.93 9.40 4.38
C LYS A 54 4.44 9.84 3.00
N ARG A 55 4.53 11.14 2.75
CA ARG A 55 4.31 11.68 1.40
C ARG A 55 5.49 11.31 0.52
N GLU A 56 5.21 10.51 -0.50
CA GLU A 56 6.17 9.99 -1.44
C GLU A 56 6.34 10.89 -2.66
N TYR A 57 7.42 10.68 -3.40
CA TYR A 57 7.69 11.40 -4.63
C TYR A 57 7.43 10.50 -5.84
N VAL A 58 6.80 11.06 -6.86
CA VAL A 58 6.48 10.39 -8.11
C VAL A 58 7.04 11.22 -9.25
N CYS A 59 7.72 10.57 -10.20
CA CYS A 59 8.25 11.28 -11.36
C CYS A 59 7.11 11.71 -12.30
N GLN A 60 7.30 12.80 -13.03
CA GLN A 60 6.29 13.34 -13.94
C GLN A 60 5.78 12.30 -14.95
N ARG A 61 6.63 11.38 -15.40
CA ARG A 61 6.25 10.31 -16.34
C ARG A 61 5.10 9.46 -15.79
N HIS A 62 5.19 9.00 -14.54
CA HIS A 62 4.12 8.18 -13.96
C HIS A 62 2.85 8.98 -13.71
N VAL A 63 2.96 10.27 -13.37
CA VAL A 63 1.78 11.12 -13.26
C VAL A 63 1.03 11.21 -14.60
N VAL A 64 1.76 11.38 -15.71
CA VAL A 64 1.17 11.40 -17.05
C VAL A 64 0.57 10.04 -17.42
N GLN A 65 1.26 8.94 -17.11
CA GLN A 65 0.76 7.60 -17.39
C GLN A 65 -0.54 7.28 -16.64
N ALA A 66 -0.62 7.67 -15.36
CA ALA A 66 -1.85 7.54 -14.58
C ALA A 66 -2.99 8.36 -15.18
N ALA A 67 -2.73 9.60 -15.59
CA ALA A 67 -3.72 10.44 -16.24
C ALA A 67 -4.19 9.87 -17.58
N GLN A 68 -3.28 9.31 -18.39
CA GLN A 68 -3.61 8.66 -19.66
C GLN A 68 -4.51 7.43 -19.43
N PHE A 69 -4.20 6.61 -18.43
CA PHE A 69 -5.04 5.48 -18.06
C PHE A 69 -6.45 5.93 -17.66
N LEU A 70 -6.56 6.92 -16.76
CA LEU A 70 -7.86 7.45 -16.33
C LEU A 70 -8.68 8.01 -17.50
N LEU A 71 -8.04 8.76 -18.40
CA LEU A 71 -8.70 9.27 -19.60
C LEU A 71 -9.20 8.16 -20.51
N ALA A 72 -8.42 7.09 -20.68
CA ALA A 72 -8.82 5.94 -21.49
C ALA A 72 -10.01 5.20 -20.85
N GLU A 73 -9.98 4.95 -19.55
CA GLU A 73 -11.08 4.34 -18.79
C GLU A 73 -12.37 5.18 -18.91
N MET A 74 -12.29 6.49 -18.71
CA MET A 74 -13.45 7.38 -18.85
C MET A 74 -14.01 7.34 -20.28
N ALA A 75 -13.13 7.37 -21.30
CA ALA A 75 -13.54 7.32 -22.69
C ALA A 75 -14.25 6.00 -23.06
N MET A 76 -13.79 4.86 -22.52
CA MET A 76 -14.44 3.56 -22.73
C MET A 76 -15.84 3.51 -22.13
N LEU A 77 -16.08 4.22 -21.03
CA LEU A 77 -17.40 4.34 -20.39
C LEU A 77 -18.31 5.37 -21.08
N GLY A 78 -17.87 5.99 -22.18
CA GLY A 78 -18.59 7.07 -22.85
C GLY A 78 -18.60 8.39 -22.07
N SER A 79 -17.86 8.46 -20.97
CA SER A 79 -17.70 9.65 -20.15
C SER A 79 -16.59 10.54 -20.71
N ARG A 80 -16.85 11.85 -20.78
CA ARG A 80 -15.84 12.85 -21.11
C ARG A 80 -15.60 13.71 -19.89
N ILE A 81 -14.39 14.27 -19.77
CA ILE A 81 -14.15 15.34 -18.78
C ILE A 81 -15.10 16.48 -19.14
N ARG A 82 -16.11 16.69 -18.30
CA ARG A 82 -17.02 17.81 -18.45
C ARG A 82 -16.25 19.06 -18.06
N HIS A 83 -16.10 19.98 -19.01
CA HIS A 83 -15.69 21.33 -18.67
C HIS A 83 -16.88 22.00 -17.99
N PHE A 84 -16.78 22.19 -16.68
CA PHE A 84 -17.71 23.02 -15.92
C PHE A 84 -17.03 24.36 -15.66
N ASP A 85 -17.48 25.41 -16.35
CA ASP A 85 -17.05 26.77 -16.06
C ASP A 85 -17.83 27.27 -14.84
N ASP A 86 -17.18 27.28 -13.68
CA ASP A 86 -17.73 27.90 -12.47
C ASP A 86 -17.54 29.42 -12.55
N PRO A 87 -18.62 30.23 -12.68
CA PRO A 87 -18.53 31.68 -12.77
C PRO A 87 -17.98 32.34 -11.49
N SER A 88 -18.01 31.61 -10.37
CA SER A 88 -17.55 32.07 -9.07
C SER A 88 -16.10 31.71 -8.75
N ALA A 89 -15.48 30.84 -9.55
CA ALA A 89 -14.08 30.47 -9.38
C ALA A 89 -13.18 31.45 -10.14
N SER A 90 -12.25 32.09 -9.42
CA SER A 90 -11.21 32.93 -10.01
C SER A 90 -10.10 32.09 -10.67
N GLY A 91 -10.44 31.30 -11.70
CA GLY A 91 -9.47 30.50 -12.45
C GLY A 91 -10.07 29.46 -13.40
N ARG A 92 -9.20 28.76 -14.13
CA ARG A 92 -9.57 27.55 -14.90
C ARG A 92 -9.59 26.34 -13.95
N THR A 93 -10.69 26.13 -13.23
CA THR A 93 -10.89 24.94 -12.41
C THR A 93 -11.86 24.00 -13.11
N ALA A 94 -11.37 22.84 -13.56
CA ALA A 94 -12.23 21.76 -14.02
C ALA A 94 -12.64 20.91 -12.81
N TYR A 95 -13.94 20.79 -12.57
CA TYR A 95 -14.50 19.93 -11.54
C TYR A 95 -14.93 18.60 -12.16
N VAL A 96 -14.70 17.50 -11.45
CA VAL A 96 -15.17 16.15 -11.82
C VAL A 96 -16.36 15.84 -10.92
N ALA A 97 -17.52 15.52 -11.49
CA ALA A 97 -18.69 15.15 -10.71
C ALA A 97 -18.56 13.69 -10.22
N PHE A 98 -19.27 13.32 -9.15
CA PHE A 98 -19.28 11.93 -8.65
C PHE A 98 -19.67 10.90 -9.71
N VAL A 99 -20.51 11.30 -10.68
CA VAL A 99 -20.92 10.47 -11.82
C VAL A 99 -19.81 10.24 -12.85
N ASP A 100 -18.76 11.05 -12.83
CA ASP A 100 -17.63 10.96 -13.76
C ASP A 100 -16.51 10.04 -13.23
N ILE A 101 -16.65 9.50 -12.00
CA ILE A 101 -15.71 8.52 -11.43
C ILE A 101 -16.10 7.12 -11.92
N PRO A 102 -15.23 6.41 -12.66
CA PRO A 102 -15.50 5.04 -13.11
C PRO A 102 -15.88 4.10 -11.96
N GLN A 103 -17.00 3.39 -12.10
CA GLN A 103 -17.48 2.45 -11.08
C GLN A 103 -16.51 1.29 -10.82
N SER A 104 -15.73 0.88 -11.83
CA SER A 104 -14.66 -0.10 -11.69
C SER A 104 -13.63 0.33 -10.64
N ILE A 105 -13.27 1.61 -10.60
CA ILE A 105 -12.33 2.17 -9.62
C ILE A 105 -12.95 2.17 -8.23
N VAL A 106 -14.22 2.61 -8.10
CA VAL A 106 -14.95 2.61 -6.83
C VAL A 106 -15.07 1.19 -6.27
N HIS A 107 -15.46 0.22 -7.10
CA HIS A 107 -15.61 -1.17 -6.71
C HIS A 107 -14.29 -1.79 -6.24
N ASN A 108 -13.20 -1.57 -6.96
CA ASN A 108 -11.88 -2.09 -6.57
C ASN A 108 -11.34 -1.42 -5.30
N LEU A 109 -11.63 -0.14 -5.07
CA LEU A 109 -11.27 0.55 -3.83
C LEU A 109 -12.05 0.01 -2.63
N ASN A 110 -13.37 -0.18 -2.79
CA ASN A 110 -14.20 -0.74 -1.73
C ASN A 110 -13.82 -2.19 -1.42
N TYR A 111 -13.59 -3.01 -2.45
CA TYR A 111 -13.09 -4.38 -2.28
C TYR A 111 -11.76 -4.39 -1.53
N ALA A 112 -10.82 -3.51 -1.88
CA ALA A 112 -9.53 -3.42 -1.19
C ALA A 112 -9.65 -2.98 0.28
N SER A 113 -10.73 -2.29 0.67
CA SER A 113 -11.01 -1.92 2.07
C SER A 113 -11.84 -2.95 2.84
N GLU A 114 -12.52 -3.87 2.16
CA GLU A 114 -13.32 -4.93 2.79
C GLU A 114 -12.47 -6.15 3.21
N VAL A 115 -11.22 -6.26 2.75
CA VAL A 115 -10.29 -7.35 3.14
C VAL A 115 -9.77 -7.22 4.59
N ASP A 116 -10.09 -6.13 5.31
CA ASP A 116 -9.73 -5.95 6.71
C ASP A 116 -10.76 -6.53 7.72
N VAL A 117 -11.75 -7.31 7.25
CA VAL A 117 -12.77 -7.90 8.13
C VAL A 117 -12.80 -9.43 7.99
N GLU A 118 -11.77 -10.10 8.48
CA GLU A 118 -11.93 -11.48 8.95
C GLU A 118 -11.66 -11.57 10.46
N GLU A 119 -12.77 -11.79 11.16
CA GLU A 119 -12.95 -12.62 12.36
C GLU A 119 -12.24 -12.20 13.67
N SER A 120 -12.82 -11.21 14.33
CA SER A 120 -12.80 -11.16 15.80
C SER A 120 -13.90 -12.08 16.34
N GLN A 121 -13.59 -13.38 16.49
CA GLN A 121 -14.40 -14.26 17.33
C GLN A 121 -14.11 -13.91 18.80
N CYS A 122 -15.16 -13.42 19.45
CA CYS A 122 -15.23 -13.16 20.88
C CYS A 122 -14.97 -14.45 21.66
N GLY A 123 -13.78 -14.56 22.25
CA GLY A 123 -13.54 -15.50 23.34
C GLY A 123 -14.33 -15.06 24.56
N GLU A 124 -15.39 -15.80 24.90
CA GLU A 124 -16.04 -15.75 26.20
C GLU A 124 -15.07 -16.32 27.24
N GLY A 125 -14.34 -15.43 27.91
CA GLY A 125 -13.55 -15.74 29.10
C GLY A 125 -14.27 -15.27 30.34
N GLU A 126 -15.21 -16.06 30.84
CA GLU A 126 -15.65 -15.93 32.24
C GLU A 126 -14.58 -16.58 33.13
N HIS A 127 -13.77 -15.74 33.76
CA HIS A 127 -12.99 -16.08 34.93
C HIS A 127 -13.93 -16.15 36.13
N ASP A 128 -14.01 -17.30 36.79
CA ASP A 128 -14.35 -17.34 38.20
C ASP A 128 -13.37 -18.22 38.98
N ALA A 129 -12.93 -17.66 40.09
CA ALA A 129 -11.85 -18.17 40.92
C ALA A 129 -12.36 -19.29 41.83
N GLY A 130 -11.67 -20.42 41.84
CA GLY A 130 -11.98 -21.57 42.70
C GLY A 130 -10.70 -22.26 43.13
N GLU A 131 -10.23 -21.85 44.30
CA GLU A 131 -9.12 -22.36 45.09
C GLU A 131 -9.29 -23.85 45.43
N GLU A 132 -8.36 -24.72 45.02
CA GLU A 132 -8.10 -25.98 45.74
C GLU A 132 -6.67 -26.48 45.53
N ALA A 133 -6.01 -26.74 46.66
CA ALA A 133 -4.65 -27.22 46.77
C ALA A 133 -4.48 -28.67 46.30
N ARG A 134 -3.26 -29.02 45.84
CA ARG A 134 -2.62 -30.30 46.20
C ARG A 134 -1.13 -30.31 45.87
N ASP A 135 -0.39 -30.74 46.88
CA ASP A 135 0.99 -31.22 46.88
C ASP A 135 1.34 -32.11 45.67
N PHE A 136 2.51 -31.88 45.06
CA PHE A 136 3.45 -32.98 44.81
C PHE A 136 4.89 -32.47 44.66
N LYS A 137 5.80 -33.30 45.16
CA LYS A 137 7.22 -33.09 45.49
C LYS A 137 8.15 -33.54 44.35
N VAL A 138 9.34 -32.91 44.31
CA VAL A 138 10.68 -33.51 44.02
C VAL A 138 10.87 -33.96 42.55
N SER A 139 12.00 -33.83 41.84
CA SER A 139 13.47 -33.83 42.07
C SER A 139 14.10 -33.23 40.80
N GLU A 140 15.13 -32.38 40.87
CA GLU A 140 16.56 -32.68 40.64
C GLU A 140 16.96 -33.09 39.20
N GLU A 141 18.24 -32.79 38.90
CA GLU A 141 19.04 -33.06 37.68
C GLU A 141 19.11 -31.86 36.70
N GLU A 142 20.05 -30.92 36.85
CA GLU A 142 21.51 -30.94 36.59
C GLU A 142 21.94 -31.23 35.14
N HIS A 143 22.97 -30.47 34.72
CA HIS A 143 24.00 -30.82 33.74
C HIS A 143 23.57 -30.84 32.25
N THR A 144 24.32 -30.38 31.25
CA THR A 144 25.65 -29.75 31.19
C THR A 144 25.87 -29.19 29.78
N GLU A 145 26.80 -28.25 29.72
CA GLU A 145 27.82 -28.07 28.69
C GLU A 145 27.47 -27.61 27.27
N SER A 146 28.42 -26.80 26.82
CA SER A 146 28.47 -25.99 25.63
C SER A 146 29.30 -26.74 24.56
N PRO A 147 30.10 -26.05 23.74
CA PRO A 147 29.95 -25.90 22.30
C PRO A 147 31.00 -26.74 21.55
N GLU A 148 31.40 -26.29 20.36
CA GLU A 148 32.50 -26.78 19.51
C GLU A 148 32.04 -27.79 18.45
N GLU A 149 32.54 -27.79 17.21
CA GLU A 149 33.42 -26.92 16.43
C GLU A 149 33.32 -27.47 14.99
N ASP A 150 33.88 -26.71 14.06
CA ASP A 150 34.84 -27.22 13.07
C ASP A 150 34.47 -27.37 11.59
N SER A 151 35.40 -26.75 10.85
CA SER A 151 36.05 -27.06 9.57
C SER A 151 35.28 -27.41 8.29
N GLY A 152 35.84 -26.88 7.19
CA GLY A 152 35.66 -27.39 5.83
C GLY A 152 35.57 -26.27 4.79
N GLU A 153 36.64 -25.50 4.57
CA GLU A 153 37.64 -25.73 3.50
C GLU A 153 37.19 -25.40 2.06
N VAL A 154 37.80 -24.31 1.56
CA VAL A 154 38.51 -24.09 0.27
C VAL A 154 38.12 -24.75 -1.07
N ASN A 155 38.35 -23.91 -2.09
CA ASN A 155 38.73 -24.21 -3.50
C ASN A 155 37.62 -24.66 -4.46
N ALA A 156 37.61 -24.35 -5.74
CA ALA A 156 38.46 -23.56 -6.63
C ALA A 156 37.70 -23.32 -7.96
N THR A 157 38.06 -22.26 -8.68
CA THR A 157 38.37 -22.22 -10.12
C THR A 157 37.61 -23.18 -11.06
N TYR A 158 36.98 -22.67 -12.13
CA TYR A 158 37.24 -23.06 -13.53
C TYR A 158 36.37 -22.27 -14.52
N MET A 159 37.06 -21.65 -15.49
CA MET A 159 36.70 -21.30 -16.87
C MET A 159 35.62 -20.25 -17.17
#